data_AF-A0A931G4M6-F1
#
_entry.id   AF-A0A931G4M6-F1
#
_cell.length_a   1.000
_cell.length_b   1.000
_cell.length_c   1.000
_cell.angle_alpha   90.00
_cell.angle_beta   90.00
_cell.angle_gamma   90.00
#
_symmetry.space_group_name_H-M   'P 1'
#
loop_
_entity.id
_entity.type
_entity.pdbx_description
1 polymer ?
#
loop_
_entity_poly.entity_id
_entity_poly.type
_entity_poly.pdbx_seq_one_letter_code
_entity_poly.pdbx_strand_id
1 'polypeptide(L)'
;MKSFTWTLAPARLAPASLDPQPVKNENSPGFPTSLVVARAYAAEIKADRAARVPWRKIAEKMSISRIEAIRLAHSLDEVLDEIREETSRQAELKQHMNPVRGLGW
;
A
#
# COMPACT_ATOMS: atom_id res chain seq x y z
N MET A 1 -54.36 -17.35 11.92
CA MET A 1 -53.05 -17.58 12.58
C MET A 1 -52.09 -18.06 11.51
N LYS A 2 -51.01 -17.33 11.24
CA LYS A 2 -49.98 -17.71 10.25
C LYS A 2 -48.66 -17.91 11.00
N SER A 3 -48.17 -19.14 11.00
CA SER A 3 -46.91 -19.58 11.60
C SER A 3 -45.71 -19.06 10.80
N PHE A 4 -44.71 -18.56 11.52
CA PHE A 4 -43.43 -18.12 10.97
C PHE A 4 -42.41 -19.22 11.27
N THR A 5 -41.95 -19.94 10.25
CA THR A 5 -40.92 -20.97 10.40
C THR A 5 -39.57 -20.38 10.02
N TRP A 6 -38.72 -20.14 11.02
CA TRP A 6 -37.34 -19.70 10.83
C TRP A 6 -36.45 -20.93 10.57
N THR A 7 -36.04 -21.16 9.33
CA THR A 7 -35.06 -22.20 9.00
C THR A 7 -33.66 -21.62 9.20
N LEU A 8 -33.01 -21.97 10.31
CA LEU A 8 -31.60 -21.71 10.53
C LEU A 8 -30.81 -22.63 9.59
N ALA A 9 -30.24 -22.09 8.51
CA ALA A 9 -29.24 -22.82 7.75
C ALA A 9 -27.92 -22.84 8.54
N PRO A 10 -27.32 -24.01 8.84
CA PRO A 10 -25.96 -24.03 9.36
C PRO A 10 -25.01 -23.63 8.23
N ALA A 11 -24.46 -22.42 8.32
CA ALA A 11 -23.37 -22.00 7.47
C ALA A 11 -22.20 -22.96 7.68
N ARG A 12 -22.00 -23.85 6.70
CA ARG A 12 -20.80 -24.68 6.57
C ARG A 12 -19.58 -23.74 6.64
N LEU A 13 -18.82 -23.88 7.71
CA LEU A 13 -17.45 -23.37 7.81
C LEU A 13 -16.65 -23.97 6.65
N ALA A 14 -16.54 -23.20 5.57
CA ALA A 14 -15.60 -23.49 4.51
C ALA A 14 -14.19 -23.45 5.13
N PRO A 15 -13.31 -24.42 4.80
CA PRO A 15 -11.93 -24.39 5.25
C PRO A 15 -11.31 -23.07 4.76
N ALA A 16 -10.53 -22.43 5.64
CA ALA A 16 -9.74 -21.27 5.31
C ALA A 16 -9.01 -21.52 3.98
N SER A 17 -9.54 -20.95 2.89
CA SER A 17 -8.69 -20.68 1.74
C SER A 17 -7.59 -19.81 2.30
N LEU A 18 -6.36 -20.30 2.20
CA LEU A 18 -5.24 -19.42 1.93
C LEU A 18 -5.65 -18.59 0.71
N ASP A 19 -6.37 -17.49 0.95
CA ASP A 19 -6.29 -16.38 0.03
C ASP A 19 -4.80 -16.03 0.01
N PRO A 20 -4.11 -16.10 -1.14
CA PRO A 20 -2.86 -15.40 -1.25
C PRO A 20 -3.19 -13.96 -0.87
N GLN A 21 -2.59 -13.50 0.24
CA GLN A 21 -2.62 -12.10 0.69
C GLN A 21 -2.67 -11.20 -0.54
N PRO A 22 -3.70 -10.35 -0.68
CA PRO A 22 -3.84 -9.53 -1.88
C PRO A 22 -2.51 -8.81 -2.08
N VAL A 23 -1.92 -9.08 -3.24
CA VAL A 23 -0.65 -8.53 -3.70
C VAL A 23 -0.53 -7.08 -3.24
N LYS A 24 0.48 -6.80 -2.40
CA LYS A 24 0.82 -5.47 -1.88
C LYS A 24 1.19 -4.52 -3.04
N ASN A 25 0.20 -4.06 -3.80
CA ASN A 25 0.32 -2.90 -4.67
C ASN A 25 -1.09 -2.39 -5.02
N GLU A 26 -1.79 -1.88 -4.01
CA GLU A 26 -2.87 -0.92 -4.21
C GLU A 26 -2.33 0.48 -3.93
N ASN A 27 -1.27 0.87 -4.62
CA ASN A 27 -0.70 2.21 -4.43
C ASN A 27 -1.50 3.21 -5.26
N SER A 28 -2.09 4.21 -4.60
CA SER A 28 -2.74 5.34 -5.27
C SER A 28 -1.73 6.07 -6.18
N PRO A 29 -2.18 6.74 -7.27
CA PRO A 29 -1.27 7.45 -8.17
C PRO A 29 -0.43 8.55 -7.47
N GLY A 30 -0.88 9.05 -6.31
CA GLY A 30 -0.13 9.99 -5.47
C GLY A 30 0.77 9.35 -4.40
N PHE A 31 0.84 8.01 -4.31
CA PHE A 31 1.63 7.34 -3.28
C PHE A 31 3.14 7.56 -3.52
N PRO A 32 3.93 7.88 -2.49
CA PRO A 32 5.34 8.19 -2.67
C PRO A 32 6.13 6.98 -3.18
N THR A 33 6.83 7.17 -4.29
CA THR A 33 7.74 6.16 -4.89
C THR A 33 9.20 6.38 -4.51
N SER A 34 9.50 7.45 -3.76
CA SER A 34 10.85 7.83 -3.35
C SER A 34 10.90 8.15 -1.86
N LEU A 35 12.02 7.80 -1.22
CA LEU A 35 12.26 8.02 0.21
C LEU A 35 12.11 9.49 0.62
N VAL A 36 12.54 10.41 -0.26
CA VAL A 36 12.45 11.86 0.00
C VAL A 36 10.99 12.30 0.05
N VAL A 37 10.19 11.82 -0.91
CA VAL A 37 8.76 12.14 -1.01
C VAL A 37 7.98 11.53 0.16
N ALA A 38 8.27 10.27 0.52
CA ALA A 38 7.63 9.60 1.65
C ALA A 38 7.87 10.34 2.98
N ARG A 39 9.09 10.81 3.22
CA ARG A 39 9.42 11.61 4.40
C ARG A 39 8.70 12.95 4.42
N ALA A 40 8.65 13.65 3.29
CA ALA A 40 7.94 14.92 3.17
C ALA A 40 6.44 14.73 3.44
N TYR A 41 5.83 13.72 2.83
CA TYR A 41 4.42 13.39 3.02
C TYR A 41 4.12 13.04 4.47
N ALA A 42 4.94 12.20 5.12
CA ALA A 42 4.73 11.84 6.51
C ALA A 42 4.87 13.05 7.46
N ALA A 43 5.82 13.95 7.21
CA ALA A 43 5.97 15.17 7.99
C ALA A 43 4.73 16.07 7.84
N GLU A 44 4.23 16.24 6.62
CA GLU A 44 3.05 17.06 6.33
C GLU A 44 1.77 16.43 6.89
N ILE A 45 1.61 15.11 6.77
CA ILE A 45 0.50 14.37 7.39
C ILE A 45 0.53 14.54 8.91
N LYS A 46 1.69 14.44 9.55
CA LYS A 46 1.83 14.65 11.00
C LYS A 46 1.46 16.08 11.40
N ALA A 47 1.86 17.08 10.61
CA ALA A 47 1.48 18.48 10.83
C ALA A 47 -0.04 18.67 10.70
N ASP A 48 -0.66 18.15 9.64
CA ASP A 48 -2.11 18.21 9.43
C ASP A 48 -2.88 17.47 10.54
N ARG A 49 -2.35 16.35 11.03
CA ARG A 49 -2.92 15.62 12.18
C ARG A 49 -2.78 16.39 13.48
N ALA A 50 -1.67 17.09 13.72
CA ALA A 50 -1.52 17.98 14.87
C ALA A 50 -2.52 19.14 14.81
N ALA A 51 -2.82 19.64 13.60
CA ALA A 51 -3.89 20.60 13.34
C ALA A 51 -5.32 20.00 13.37
N ARG A 52 -5.46 18.73 13.78
CA ARG A 52 -6.73 17.98 13.88
C ARG A 52 -7.50 17.87 12.57
N VAL A 53 -6.83 17.98 11.42
CA VAL A 53 -7.44 17.79 10.10
C VAL A 53 -7.92 16.34 9.98
N PRO A 54 -9.17 16.09 9.53
CA PRO A 54 -9.67 14.73 9.37
C PRO A 54 -8.91 13.98 8.28
N TRP A 55 -8.63 12.70 8.52
CA TRP A 55 -7.86 11.84 7.59
C TRP A 55 -8.37 11.87 6.15
N ARG A 56 -9.68 12.05 5.94
CA ARG A 56 -10.27 12.21 4.61
C ARG A 56 -9.67 13.38 3.84
N LYS A 57 -9.57 14.55 4.46
CA LYS A 57 -9.04 15.78 3.82
C LYS A 57 -7.54 15.66 3.55
N ILE A 58 -6.81 15.01 4.44
CA ILE A 58 -5.37 14.75 4.27
C ILE A 58 -5.14 13.84 3.07
N ALA A 59 -5.93 12.76 2.96
CA ALA A 59 -5.86 11.82 1.85
C ALA A 59 -6.19 12.50 0.51
N GLU A 60 -7.27 13.31 0.47
CA GLU A 60 -7.65 14.12 -0.69
C GLU A 60 -6.54 15.11 -1.10
N LYS A 61 -5.95 15.83 -0.15
CA LYS A 61 -4.84 16.77 -0.38
C LYS A 61 -3.62 16.11 -1.03
N MET A 62 -3.31 14.89 -0.60
CA MET A 62 -2.15 14.13 -1.05
C MET A 62 -2.43 13.26 -2.29
N SER A 63 -3.68 13.24 -2.78
CA SER A 63 -4.13 12.33 -3.84
C SER A 63 -3.82 10.85 -3.54
N ILE A 64 -3.96 10.45 -2.27
CA ILE A 64 -3.77 9.06 -1.80
C ILE A 64 -5.03 8.57 -1.09
N SER A 65 -5.11 7.27 -0.84
CA SER A 65 -6.16 6.70 -0.01
C SER A 65 -5.98 7.07 1.47
N ARG A 66 -7.08 7.00 2.21
CA ARG A 66 -7.06 7.23 3.66
C ARG A 66 -6.12 6.26 4.38
N ILE A 67 -6.10 4.99 3.95
CA ILE A 67 -5.31 3.93 4.57
C ILE A 67 -3.83 4.25 4.37
N GLU A 68 -3.43 4.65 3.16
CA GLU A 68 -2.05 5.06 2.87
C GLU A 68 -1.60 6.28 3.68
N ALA A 69 -2.47 7.28 3.85
CA ALA A 69 -2.17 8.43 4.69
C ALA A 69 -1.93 8.04 6.16
N ILE A 70 -2.74 7.11 6.70
CA ILE A 70 -2.55 6.57 8.05
C ILE A 70 -1.25 5.78 8.12
N ARG A 71 -0.99 4.92 7.13
CA ARG A 71 0.21 4.09 7.04
C ARG A 71 1.48 4.94 7.01
N LEU A 72 1.51 6.00 6.19
CA LEU A 72 2.63 6.95 6.12
C LEU A 72 2.88 7.67 7.45
N ALA A 73 1.83 7.97 8.21
CA ALA A 73 1.96 8.66 9.49
C ALA A 73 2.54 7.75 10.60
N HIS A 74 2.09 6.50 10.64
CA HIS A 74 2.36 5.56 11.74
C HIS A 74 3.49 4.57 11.45
N SER A 75 3.68 4.16 10.20
CA SER A 75 4.61 3.13 9.76
C SER A 75 5.60 3.65 8.71
N LEU A 76 6.09 4.89 8.89
CA LEU A 76 7.00 5.51 7.92
C LEU A 76 8.23 4.64 7.64
N ASP A 77 8.86 4.08 8.67
CA ASP A 77 10.06 3.26 8.49
C ASP A 77 9.79 2.00 7.65
N GLU A 78 8.66 1.32 7.89
CA GLU A 78 8.23 0.18 7.06
C GLU A 78 8.00 0.59 5.59
N VAL A 79 7.40 1.77 5.36
CA VAL A 79 7.19 2.29 3.99
C VAL A 79 8.52 2.63 3.32
N LEU A 80 9.49 3.19 4.07
CA LEU A 80 10.81 3.49 3.54
C LEU A 80 11.59 2.21 3.18
N ASP A 81 11.46 1.16 3.98
CA ASP A 81 12.10 -0.12 3.70
C ASP A 81 11.45 -0.81 2.49
N GLU A 82 10.12 -0.77 2.34
CA GLU A 82 9.44 -1.26 1.13
C GLU A 82 9.92 -0.52 -0.14
N ILE A 83 10.08 0.81 -0.08
CA ILE A 83 10.60 1.61 -1.21
C ILE A 83 12.05 1.23 -1.53
N ARG A 84 12.89 1.00 -0.51
CA ARG A 84 14.28 0.57 -0.70
C ARG A 84 14.38 -0.79 -1.37
N GLU A 85 13.62 -1.76 -0.88
CA GLU A 85 13.57 -3.12 -1.45
C GLU A 85 13.08 -3.12 -2.89
N GLU A 86 12.05 -2.31 -3.20
CA GLU A 86 11.54 -2.16 -4.57
C GLU A 86 12.58 -1.52 -5.49
N THR A 87 13.28 -0.47 -5.02
CA THR A 87 14.34 0.19 -5.80
C THR A 87 15.50 -0.76 -6.10
N SER A 88 15.91 -1.58 -5.12
CA SER A 88 16.95 -2.59 -5.29
C SER A 88 16.53 -3.66 -6.30
N ARG A 89 15.29 -4.18 -6.22
CA ARG A 89 14.77 -5.16 -7.20
C ARG A 89 14.74 -4.60 -8.61
N GLN A 90 14.34 -3.34 -8.80
CA GLN A 90 14.35 -2.71 -10.12
C GLN A 90 15.77 -2.51 -10.67
N ALA A 91 16.76 -2.27 -9.81
CA ALA A 91 18.16 -2.19 -10.22
C ALA A 91 18.69 -3.56 -10.70
N GLU A 92 18.36 -4.65 -10.00
CA GLU A 92 18.74 -6.02 -10.37
C GLU A 92 18.10 -6.45 -11.70
N LEU A 93 16.81 -6.16 -11.91
CA LEU A 93 16.12 -6.44 -13.18
C LEU A 93 16.73 -5.69 -14.36
N LYS A 94 17.14 -4.43 -14.17
CA LYS A 94 17.83 -3.64 -15.21
C LYS A 94 19.22 -4.18 -15.54
N GLN A 95 19.95 -4.75 -14.58
CA GLN A 95 21.23 -5.41 -14.84
C GLN A 95 21.06 -6.70 -15.65
N HIS A 96 20.01 -7.47 -15.39
CA HIS A 96 19.74 -8.73 -16.12
C HIS A 96 19.23 -8.53 -17.56
N MET A 97 18.70 -7.35 -17.91
CA MET A 97 18.23 -7.02 -19.26
C MET A 97 19.28 -6.38 -20.17
N ASN A 98 20.56 -6.42 -19.81
CA ASN A 98 21.65 -5.94 -20.66
C ASN A 98 22.41 -7.14 -21.27
N PRO A 99 21.89 -7.81 -22.32
CA PRO A 99 22.69 -8.78 -23.05
C PRO A 99 23.72 -7.98 -23.83
N VAL A 100 24.96 -7.98 -23.33
CA VAL A 100 26.22 -7.92 -24.07
C VAL A 100 26.06 -7.33 -25.49
N ARG A 101 25.91 -6.00 -25.58
CA ARG A 101 26.36 -5.26 -26.77
C ARG A 101 27.86 -5.09 -26.64
N GLY A 102 28.59 -6.18 -26.88
CA GLY A 102 30.00 -6.24 -26.55
C GLY A 102 30.74 -7.39 -27.20
N LEU A 103 30.49 -7.66 -28.48
CA LEU A 103 31.48 -8.30 -29.37
C LEU A 103 31.38 -7.60 -30.73
N GLY A 104 32.08 -6.47 -30.82
CA GLY A 104 32.57 -5.97 -32.09
C GLY A 104 33.98 -6.49 -32.32
N TRP A 105 34.36 -6.45 -33.61
CA TRP A 105 35.64 -6.83 -34.24
C TRP A 105 35.80 -8.30 -34.61
#